data_AF-A0A922NLH8-F1
#
_entry.id   AF-A0A922NLH8-F1
#
_cell.length_a   1.000
_cell.length_b   1.000
_cell.length_c   1.000
_cell.angle_alpha   90.00
_cell.angle_beta   90.00
_cell.angle_gamma   90.00
#
_symmetry.space_group_name_H-M   'P 1'
#
loop_
_entity.id
_entity.type
_entity.pdbx_description
1 polymer ?
#
loop_
_entity_poly.entity_id
_entity_poly.type
_entity_poly.pdbx_seq_one_letter_code
_entity_poly.pdbx_strand_id
1 'polypeptide(L)'
;MSQQRQPHKPYTEADVQLALSDIKCDQITSLRRAEAVYSVPRRTIQRRRDGKPSRRDCEPRSKRLTKLEEEVILQRILDENLRGVPPSKLHVQDMADRLLRDRGGEPVGKCWVDRFIKRTPELRTRWTRPYDHQRALCEDPAIIEP
;
A
#
# COMPACT_ATOMS: atom_id res chain seq x y z
N MET A 1 -22.09 -39.03 15.85
CA MET A 1 -22.85 -37.94 15.19
C MET A 1 -21.88 -36.92 14.63
N SER A 2 -21.65 -36.97 13.32
CA SER A 2 -20.70 -36.12 12.62
C SER A 2 -21.35 -34.76 12.36
N GLN A 3 -20.97 -33.72 13.08
CA GLN A 3 -21.43 -32.37 12.79
C GLN A 3 -20.81 -31.90 11.47
N GLN A 4 -21.64 -31.82 10.44
CA GLN A 4 -21.29 -31.20 9.17
C GLN A 4 -20.97 -29.72 9.43
N ARG A 5 -19.72 -29.31 9.17
CA ARG A 5 -19.33 -27.90 9.18
C ARG A 5 -20.01 -27.22 7.99
N GLN A 6 -21.04 -26.44 8.25
CA GLN A 6 -21.64 -25.55 7.25
C GLN A 6 -20.56 -24.62 6.66
N PRO A 7 -20.60 -24.32 5.35
CA PRO A 7 -19.64 -23.42 4.72
C PRO A 7 -19.80 -22.01 5.29
N HIS A 8 -18.86 -21.57 6.11
CA HIS A 8 -18.86 -20.24 6.69
C HIS A 8 -18.56 -19.21 5.59
N LYS A 9 -19.53 -18.33 5.30
CA LYS A 9 -19.31 -17.18 4.40
C LYS A 9 -18.10 -16.37 4.92
N PRO A 10 -17.08 -16.06 4.10
CA PRO A 10 -15.98 -15.24 4.55
C PRO A 10 -16.49 -13.83 4.86
N TYR A 11 -16.23 -13.34 6.07
CA TYR A 11 -16.55 -11.96 6.44
C TYR A 11 -15.51 -11.00 5.88
N THR A 12 -15.95 -9.78 5.55
CA THR A 12 -15.12 -8.70 5.04
C THR A 12 -14.80 -7.68 6.14
N GLU A 13 -13.82 -6.81 5.91
CA GLU A 13 -13.52 -5.74 6.86
C GLU A 13 -14.70 -4.75 6.98
N ALA A 14 -15.51 -4.58 5.93
CA ALA A 14 -16.71 -3.74 5.96
C ALA A 14 -17.74 -4.27 6.97
N ASP A 15 -17.95 -5.59 7.03
CA ASP A 15 -18.86 -6.21 7.99
C ASP A 15 -18.40 -5.97 9.44
N VAL A 16 -17.07 -5.95 9.66
CA VAL A 16 -16.49 -5.65 10.97
C VAL A 16 -16.71 -4.19 11.35
N GLN A 17 -16.54 -3.25 10.42
CA GLN A 17 -16.79 -1.83 10.68
C GLN A 17 -18.28 -1.55 10.94
N LEU A 18 -19.18 -2.20 10.21
CA LEU A 18 -20.62 -2.10 10.44
C LEU A 18 -21.03 -2.68 11.80
N ALA A 19 -20.45 -3.81 12.20
CA ALA A 19 -20.65 -4.35 13.55
C ALA A 19 -20.18 -3.38 14.64
N LEU A 20 -19.07 -2.67 14.42
CA LEU A 20 -18.56 -1.68 15.38
C LEU A 20 -19.40 -0.41 15.42
N SER A 21 -19.91 0.07 14.28
CA SER A 21 -20.81 1.24 14.24
C SER A 21 -22.08 0.96 15.01
N ASP A 22 -22.69 -0.21 14.83
CA ASP A 22 -23.96 -0.56 15.45
C ASP A 22 -23.83 -0.81 16.95
N ILE A 23 -22.65 -1.28 17.40
CA ILE A 23 -22.31 -1.34 18.83
C ILE A 23 -22.11 0.08 19.39
N LYS A 24 -21.50 0.99 18.63
CA LYS A 24 -21.26 2.37 19.07
C LYS A 24 -22.54 3.22 19.11
N CYS A 25 -23.49 2.93 18.22
CA CYS A 25 -24.79 3.59 18.14
C CYS A 25 -25.88 2.90 18.99
N ASP A 26 -25.47 2.01 19.91
CA ASP A 26 -26.34 1.25 20.82
C ASP A 26 -27.46 0.43 20.15
N GLN A 27 -27.38 0.20 18.83
CA GLN A 27 -28.31 -0.68 18.10
C GLN A 27 -28.12 -2.14 18.49
N ILE A 28 -26.87 -2.51 18.81
CA ILE A 28 -26.52 -3.84 19.28
C ILE A 28 -25.69 -3.74 20.56
N THR A 29 -26.30 -4.13 21.67
CA THR A 29 -25.69 -4.05 23.00
C THR A 29 -24.67 -5.16 23.29
N SER A 30 -24.68 -6.27 22.54
CA SER A 30 -23.81 -7.42 22.82
C SER A 30 -23.00 -7.90 21.62
N LEU A 31 -21.73 -8.21 21.87
CA LEU A 31 -20.84 -8.81 20.87
C LEU A 31 -21.37 -10.13 20.30
N ARG A 32 -22.11 -10.90 21.13
CA ARG A 32 -22.73 -12.16 20.71
C ARG A 32 -23.85 -11.93 19.69
N ARG A 33 -24.62 -10.85 19.86
CA ARG A 33 -25.66 -10.48 18.89
C ARG A 33 -25.04 -9.91 17.61
N ALA A 34 -23.96 -9.12 17.72
CA ALA A 34 -23.23 -8.64 16.56
C ALA A 34 -22.64 -9.80 15.73
N GLU A 35 -22.12 -10.84 16.38
CA GLU A 35 -21.65 -12.06 15.71
C GLU A 35 -22.78 -12.77 14.95
N ALA A 36 -23.96 -12.90 15.53
CA ALA A 36 -25.11 -13.50 14.86
C ALA A 36 -25.63 -12.67 13.66
N VAL A 37 -25.63 -11.34 13.78
CA VAL A 37 -26.14 -10.44 12.73
C VAL A 37 -25.18 -10.34 11.55
N TYR A 38 -23.90 -10.09 11.81
CA TYR A 38 -22.90 -9.85 10.75
C TYR A 38 -22.10 -11.08 10.37
N SER A 39 -22.31 -12.22 11.04
CA SER A 39 -21.50 -13.43 10.85
C SER A 39 -19.99 -13.18 11.03
N VAL A 40 -19.62 -12.20 11.86
CA VAL A 40 -18.23 -11.87 12.21
C VAL A 40 -17.92 -12.48 13.57
N PRO A 41 -16.84 -13.28 13.71
CA PRO A 41 -16.47 -13.85 14.99
C PRO A 41 -16.31 -12.78 16.07
N ARG A 42 -16.89 -13.03 17.25
CA ARG A 42 -16.83 -12.09 18.40
C ARG A 42 -15.40 -11.61 18.70
N ARG A 43 -14.42 -12.53 18.59
CA ARG A 43 -13.00 -12.22 18.84
C ARG A 43 -12.43 -11.18 17.87
N THR A 44 -12.89 -11.18 16.61
CA THR A 44 -12.47 -10.21 15.59
C THR A 44 -13.03 -8.83 15.91
N ILE A 45 -14.34 -8.74 16.23
CA ILE A 45 -14.99 -7.49 16.64
C ILE A 45 -14.30 -6.90 17.88
N GLN A 46 -14.06 -7.74 18.90
CA GLN A 46 -13.39 -7.31 20.12
C GLN A 46 -11.98 -6.77 19.86
N ARG A 47 -11.16 -7.50 19.09
CA ARG A 47 -9.80 -7.03 18.73
C ARG A 47 -9.81 -5.67 18.04
N ARG A 48 -10.80 -5.43 17.17
CA ARG A 48 -10.94 -4.18 16.43
C ARG A 48 -11.42 -3.03 17.32
N ARG A 49 -12.35 -3.32 18.24
CA ARG A 49 -12.76 -2.40 19.30
C ARG A 49 -11.59 -2.02 20.21
N ASP A 50 -10.69 -2.97 20.49
CA ASP A 50 -9.44 -2.75 21.24
C ASP A 50 -8.36 -2.03 20.40
N GLY A 51 -8.69 -1.51 19.22
CA GLY A 51 -7.81 -0.71 18.37
C GLY A 51 -6.83 -1.50 17.50
N LYS A 52 -6.96 -2.83 17.40
CA LYS A 52 -6.07 -3.61 16.52
C LYS A 52 -6.50 -3.42 15.05
N PRO A 53 -5.66 -2.81 14.19
CA PRO A 53 -6.01 -2.55 12.81
C PRO A 53 -6.03 -3.84 11.98
N SER A 54 -6.62 -3.77 10.78
CA SER A 54 -6.63 -4.92 9.89
C SER A 54 -5.23 -5.27 9.44
N ARG A 55 -5.01 -6.54 9.10
CA ARG A 55 -3.69 -6.96 8.59
C ARG A 55 -3.33 -6.25 7.29
N ARG A 56 -4.32 -5.73 6.55
CA ARG A 56 -4.10 -4.91 5.34
C ARG A 56 -3.62 -3.49 5.70
N ASP A 57 -4.06 -2.96 6.83
CA ASP A 57 -3.70 -1.61 7.30
C ASP A 57 -2.45 -1.61 8.19
N CYS A 58 -2.12 -2.76 8.79
CA CYS A 58 -0.90 -2.96 9.56
C CYS A 58 0.33 -2.76 8.67
N GLU A 59 1.26 -1.95 9.14
CA GLU A 59 2.56 -1.83 8.51
C GLU A 59 3.40 -3.10 8.70
N PRO A 60 3.98 -3.66 7.63
CA PRO A 60 4.94 -4.74 7.76
C PRO A 60 6.15 -4.28 8.58
N ARG A 61 6.51 -5.05 9.61
CA ARG A 61 7.74 -4.82 10.40
C ARG A 61 9.03 -4.85 9.57
N SER A 62 8.97 -5.39 8.36
CA SER A 62 10.08 -5.44 7.41
C SER A 62 10.27 -4.14 6.61
N LYS A 63 9.38 -3.14 6.74
CA LYS A 63 9.63 -1.82 6.16
C LYS A 63 10.74 -1.12 6.94
N ARG A 64 11.82 -0.75 6.23
CA ARG A 64 12.94 -0.01 6.79
C ARG A 64 12.65 1.49 6.98
N LEU A 65 11.84 2.07 6.08
CA LEU A 65 11.41 3.46 6.15
C LEU A 65 10.03 3.55 6.80
N THR A 66 9.80 4.63 7.54
CA THR A 66 8.49 4.96 8.12
C THR A 66 7.56 5.53 7.04
N LYS A 67 6.23 5.52 7.29
CA LYS A 67 5.26 6.15 6.38
C LYS A 67 5.63 7.58 6.02
N LEU A 68 5.99 8.37 7.02
CA LEU A 68 6.36 9.77 6.85
C LEU A 68 7.59 9.93 5.95
N GLU A 69 8.60 9.07 6.08
CA GLU A 69 9.75 9.12 5.18
C GLU A 69 9.38 8.74 3.75
N GLU A 70 8.57 7.68 3.58
CA GLU A 70 8.06 7.25 2.29
C GLU A 70 7.22 8.37 1.62
N GLU A 71 6.43 9.11 2.41
CA GLU A 71 5.64 10.27 1.97
C GLU A 71 6.52 11.44 1.53
N VAL A 72 7.59 11.77 2.27
CA VAL A 72 8.54 12.83 1.88
C VAL A 72 9.23 12.50 0.55
N ILE A 73 9.67 11.25 0.38
CA ILE A 73 10.26 10.80 -0.89
C ILE A 73 9.23 10.91 -2.02
N LEU A 74 7.99 10.47 -1.77
CA LEU A 74 6.89 10.55 -2.74
C LEU A 74 6.63 11.99 -3.17
N GLN A 75 6.46 12.91 -2.22
CA GLN A 75 6.22 14.33 -2.50
C GLN A 75 7.34 14.91 -3.35
N ARG A 76 8.60 14.62 -2.99
CA ARG A 76 9.76 15.08 -3.75
C ARG A 76 9.76 14.54 -5.19
N ILE A 77 9.41 13.29 -5.40
CA ILE A 77 9.26 12.71 -6.75
C ILE A 77 8.15 13.41 -7.52
N LEU A 78 7.01 13.71 -6.88
CA LEU A 78 5.91 14.40 -7.53
C LEU A 78 6.32 15.82 -7.95
N ASP A 79 7.04 16.55 -7.10
CA ASP A 79 7.56 17.89 -7.38
C ASP A 79 8.59 17.88 -8.52
N GLU A 80 9.50 16.91 -8.52
CA GLU A 80 10.50 16.76 -9.59
C GLU A 80 9.83 16.43 -10.93
N ASN A 81 8.81 15.58 -10.93
CA ASN A 81 7.99 15.33 -12.12
C ASN A 81 7.26 16.59 -12.61
N LEU A 82 6.73 17.43 -11.71
CA LEU A 82 6.07 18.69 -12.10
C LEU A 82 7.06 19.67 -12.76
N ARG A 83 8.35 19.60 -12.40
CA ARG A 83 9.43 20.37 -13.02
C ARG A 83 9.92 19.79 -14.35
N GLY A 84 9.34 18.67 -14.79
CA GLY A 84 9.72 18.00 -16.04
C GLY A 84 10.98 17.14 -15.95
N VAL A 85 11.50 16.88 -14.75
CA VAL A 85 12.70 16.05 -14.55
C VAL A 85 12.33 14.86 -13.67
N PRO A 86 11.84 13.75 -14.26
CA PRO A 86 11.48 12.57 -13.47
C PRO A 86 12.73 11.97 -12.82
N PRO A 87 12.72 11.67 -11.51
CA PRO A 87 13.86 11.06 -10.86
C PRO A 87 14.12 9.63 -11.36
N SER A 88 15.40 9.34 -11.59
CA SER A 88 15.87 7.99 -11.82
C SER A 88 15.66 7.13 -10.57
N LYS A 89 15.52 5.81 -10.75
CA LYS A 89 15.43 4.86 -9.63
C LYS A 89 16.63 4.95 -8.69
N LEU A 90 17.82 5.21 -9.22
CA LEU A 90 19.03 5.41 -8.42
C LEU A 90 18.93 6.63 -7.51
N HIS A 91 18.40 7.74 -8.02
CA HIS A 91 18.19 8.95 -7.23
C HIS A 91 17.17 8.72 -6.10
N VAL A 92 16.10 7.99 -6.38
CA VAL A 92 15.10 7.60 -5.35
C VAL A 92 15.73 6.70 -4.28
N GLN A 93 16.61 5.78 -4.68
CA GLN A 93 17.37 4.96 -3.75
C GLN A 93 18.29 5.82 -2.87
N ASP A 94 19.04 6.74 -3.46
CA ASP A 94 19.93 7.66 -2.75
C ASP A 94 19.17 8.51 -1.72
N MET A 95 17.96 8.99 -2.06
CA MET A 95 17.12 9.72 -1.13
C MET A 95 16.74 8.87 0.09
N ALA A 96 16.37 7.60 -0.12
CA ALA A 96 16.05 6.68 0.95
C ALA A 96 17.29 6.33 1.80
N ASP A 97 18.43 6.10 1.17
CA ASP A 97 19.69 5.77 1.83
C ASP A 97 20.21 6.94 2.67
N ARG A 98 20.02 8.19 2.21
CA ARG A 98 20.33 9.38 3.02
C ARG A 98 19.51 9.43 4.30
N LEU A 99 18.19 9.23 4.22
CA LEU A 99 17.32 9.20 5.40
C LEU A 99 17.72 8.10 6.38
N LEU A 100 18.05 6.91 5.88
CA LEU A 100 18.51 5.80 6.72
C LEU A 100 19.87 6.09 7.34
N ARG A 101 20.81 6.68 6.58
CA ARG A 101 22.14 7.06 7.09
C ARG A 101 22.03 8.10 8.20
N ASP A 102 21.15 9.08 8.06
CA ASP A 102 20.93 10.11 9.09
C ASP A 102 20.38 9.50 10.40
N ARG A 103 19.70 8.34 10.31
CA ARG A 103 19.25 7.54 11.46
C ARG A 103 20.29 6.53 11.97
N GLY A 104 21.46 6.44 11.34
CA GLY A 104 22.45 5.40 11.63
C GLY A 104 22.06 3.99 11.17
N GLY A 105 21.15 3.89 10.20
CA GLY A 105 20.69 2.64 9.61
C GLY A 105 21.51 2.21 8.39
N GLU A 106 21.31 0.94 8.01
CA GLU A 106 21.86 0.37 6.77
C GLU A 106 21.07 0.82 5.53
N PRO A 107 21.69 0.83 4.33
CA PRO A 107 21.01 1.21 3.09
C PRO A 107 19.86 0.28 2.72
N VAL A 108 18.96 0.74 1.85
CA VAL A 108 17.86 -0.06 1.32
C VAL A 108 18.37 -1.15 0.37
N GLY A 109 17.62 -2.25 0.29
CA GLY A 109 17.95 -3.34 -0.63
C GLY A 109 17.70 -2.95 -2.10
N LYS A 110 18.40 -3.63 -3.02
CA LYS A 110 18.33 -3.40 -4.48
C LYS A 110 16.91 -3.30 -5.06
N CYS A 111 15.99 -4.15 -4.59
CA CYS A 111 14.60 -4.18 -5.09
C CYS A 111 13.64 -3.24 -4.35
N TRP A 112 14.15 -2.39 -3.44
CA TRP A 112 13.31 -1.53 -2.61
C TRP A 112 12.55 -0.52 -3.45
N VAL A 113 13.22 0.15 -4.40
CA VAL A 113 12.59 1.17 -5.27
C VAL A 113 11.46 0.55 -6.09
N ASP A 114 11.67 -0.61 -6.71
CA ASP A 114 10.62 -1.29 -7.48
C ASP A 114 9.41 -1.67 -6.61
N ARG A 115 9.66 -2.14 -5.39
CA ARG A 115 8.59 -2.43 -4.42
C ARG A 115 7.87 -1.16 -3.95
N PHE A 116 8.60 -0.06 -3.78
CA PHE A 116 8.05 1.24 -3.45
C PHE A 116 7.13 1.76 -4.55
N ILE A 117 7.56 1.71 -5.81
CA ILE A 117 6.73 2.08 -6.95
C ILE A 117 5.49 1.18 -7.04
N LYS A 118 5.65 -0.13 -6.84
CA LYS A 118 4.53 -1.08 -6.94
C LYS A 118 3.45 -0.89 -5.88
N ARG A 119 3.81 -0.45 -4.68
CA ARG A 119 2.85 -0.21 -3.57
C ARG A 119 2.23 1.20 -3.59
N THR A 120 2.83 2.14 -4.32
CA THR A 120 2.41 3.55 -4.38
C THR A 120 1.69 3.84 -5.69
N PRO A 121 0.35 3.86 -5.72
CA PRO A 121 -0.42 4.00 -6.96
C PRO A 121 -0.14 5.32 -7.71
N GLU A 122 0.18 6.41 -7.00
CA GLU A 122 0.49 7.74 -7.54
C GLU A 122 1.71 7.71 -8.47
N LEU A 123 2.63 6.79 -8.19
CA LEU A 123 3.90 6.65 -8.90
C LEU A 123 3.85 5.60 -10.01
N ARG A 124 2.88 4.68 -9.97
CA ARG A 124 2.77 3.56 -10.90
C ARG A 124 2.61 4.00 -12.35
N THR A 125 1.92 5.11 -12.59
CA THR A 125 1.64 5.63 -13.95
C THR A 125 2.81 6.46 -14.49
N ARG A 126 3.65 7.03 -13.62
CA ARG A 126 4.69 8.00 -14.00
C ARG A 126 6.01 7.34 -14.41
N TRP A 127 6.29 6.17 -13.87
CA TRP A 127 7.42 5.35 -14.32
C TRP A 127 6.97 4.37 -15.41
N THR A 128 6.74 4.89 -16.61
CA THR A 128 6.64 4.05 -17.81
C THR A 128 8.01 3.50 -18.19
N ARG A 129 7.99 2.44 -19.01
CA ARG A 129 9.23 1.83 -19.52
C ARG A 129 10.05 2.85 -20.31
N PRO A 130 11.39 2.72 -20.33
CA PRO A 130 12.22 3.45 -21.28
C PRO A 130 11.63 3.33 -22.68
N TYR A 131 11.56 4.46 -23.39
CA TYR A 131 11.16 4.45 -24.78
C TYR A 131 12.13 3.58 -25.57
N ASP A 132 11.61 2.70 -26.43
CA ASP A 132 12.46 1.78 -27.19
C ASP A 132 13.31 2.62 -28.14
N HIS A 133 14.64 2.53 -27.99
CA HIS A 133 15.58 3.29 -28.80
C HIS A 133 15.39 3.04 -30.29
N GLN A 134 15.10 1.79 -30.68
CA GLN A 134 14.84 1.47 -32.08
C GLN A 134 13.61 2.20 -32.60
N ARG A 135 12.60 2.37 -31.75
CA ARG A 135 11.38 3.10 -32.09
C ARG A 135 11.61 4.60 -32.20
N ALA A 136 12.47 5.16 -31.34
CA ALA A 136 12.89 6.56 -31.45
C ALA A 136 13.59 6.84 -32.78
N LEU A 137 14.44 5.92 -33.24
CA LEU A 137 15.11 6.04 -34.54
C LEU A 137 14.12 5.97 -35.71
N CYS A 138 13.09 5.12 -35.63
CA CYS A 138 12.08 5.03 -36.70
C CYS A 138 11.09 6.21 -36.75
N GLU A 139 11.07 7.06 -35.73
CA GLU A 139 10.24 8.27 -35.67
C GLU A 139 10.99 9.53 -36.14
N ASP A 140 12.27 9.40 -36.48
CA ASP A 140 13.06 10.46 -37.08
C ASP A 140 12.53 10.74 -38.50
N PRO A 141 12.05 11.96 -38.81
CA PRO A 141 11.55 12.30 -40.14
C PRO A 141 12.59 12.04 -41.23
N ALA A 142 13.89 12.11 -40.94
CA ALA A 142 14.96 11.80 -41.90
C ALA A 142 14.98 10.32 -42.34
N ILE A 143 14.39 9.42 -41.55
CA ILE A 143 14.29 7.98 -41.83
C ILE A 143 12.92 7.62 -42.45
N ILE A 144 11.91 8.48 -42.32
CA ILE A 144 10.53 8.27 -42.80
C ILE A 144 10.32 8.78 -44.24
N GLU A 145 11.22 9.63 -44.77
CA GLU A 145 11.09 10.10 -46.15
C GLU A 145 11.20 8.95 -47.18
N PRO A 146 10.34 8.96 -48.23
CA PRO A 146 10.16 7.83 -49.15
C PRO A 146 11.30 7.58 -50.14
#